data_AF-A0A0R3WZ29-F1
#
_entry.id   AF-A0A0R3WZ29-F1
#
_cell.length_a   1.000
_cell.length_b   1.000
_cell.length_c   1.000
_cell.angle_alpha   90.00
_cell.angle_beta   90.00
_cell.angle_gamma   90.00
#
_symmetry.space_group_name_H-M   'P 1'
#
loop_
_entity.id
_entity.type
_entity.pdbx_description
1 polymer ?
#
loop_
_entity_poly.entity_id
_entity_poly.type
_entity_poly.pdbx_seq_one_letter_code
_entity_poly.pdbx_strand_id
1 'polypeptide(L)'
;MSKSLILAVGYQFYSDLFSLIELAGFAFAFIAALAVGALLYMRYKEPNLKTSFQVHLSSTFASLPIFFPILFLGCDLLILVLTIYQQPRESLSNVILMLVALPIYWFGVSWKNKPKSFQKFICK
;
A
#
# COMPACT_ATOMS: atom_id res chain seq x y z
N MET A 1 15.88 -21.90 -2.23
CA MET A 1 16.85 -21.24 -3.13
C MET A 1 16.32 -21.09 -4.57
N SER A 2 15.60 -22.07 -5.13
CA SER A 2 15.06 -22.01 -6.51
C SER A 2 13.90 -21.03 -6.75
N LYS A 3 13.02 -20.78 -5.77
CA LYS A 3 11.84 -19.91 -5.95
C LYS A 3 12.18 -18.43 -6.19
N SER A 4 13.22 -17.91 -5.53
CA SER A 4 13.66 -16.52 -5.69
C SER A 4 14.31 -16.26 -7.05
N LEU A 5 14.96 -17.28 -7.64
CA LEU A 5 15.56 -17.20 -8.98
C LEU A 5 14.50 -17.07 -10.07
N ILE A 6 13.36 -17.74 -9.93
CA ILE A 6 12.27 -17.69 -10.92
C ILE A 6 11.64 -16.29 -10.97
N LEU A 7 11.44 -15.66 -9.80
CA LEU A 7 10.99 -14.26 -9.75
C LEU A 7 12.02 -13.33 -10.41
N ALA A 8 13.30 -13.45 -10.05
CA ALA A 8 14.36 -12.60 -10.59
C ALA A 8 14.47 -12.71 -12.12
N VAL A 9 14.35 -13.93 -12.66
CA VAL A 9 14.33 -14.16 -14.12
C VAL A 9 13.07 -13.59 -14.76
N GLY A 10 11.90 -13.70 -14.11
CA GLY A 10 10.67 -13.08 -14.58
C GLY A 10 10.74 -11.56 -14.66
N TYR A 11 11.39 -10.92 -13.68
CA TYR A 11 11.64 -9.47 -13.66
C TYR A 11 12.48 -8.98 -14.85
N GLN A 12 13.39 -9.82 -15.36
CA GLN A 12 14.28 -9.48 -16.49
C GLN A 12 13.54 -9.35 -17.84
N PHE A 13 12.34 -9.93 -17.97
CA PHE A 13 11.53 -9.82 -19.20
C PHE A 13 10.64 -8.58 -19.23
N TYR A 14 10.61 -7.78 -18.15
CA TYR A 14 9.81 -6.58 -18.14
C TYR A 14 10.47 -5.50 -18.98
N SER A 15 9.67 -4.87 -19.86
CA SER A 15 10.11 -4.04 -20.97
C SER A 15 10.98 -2.84 -20.60
N ASP A 16 10.95 -2.39 -19.33
CA ASP A 16 11.88 -1.40 -18.79
C ASP A 16 12.01 -1.53 -17.26
N LEU A 17 13.23 -1.72 -16.75
CA LEU A 17 13.51 -1.75 -15.32
C LEU A 17 13.15 -0.42 -14.64
N PHE A 18 13.28 0.69 -15.37
CA PHE A 18 12.96 2.02 -14.88
C PHE A 18 11.47 2.20 -14.58
N SER A 19 10.57 1.79 -15.49
CA SER A 19 9.12 1.78 -15.26
C SER A 19 8.73 0.96 -14.04
N LEU A 20 9.44 -0.14 -13.78
CA LEU A 20 9.17 -1.02 -12.65
C LEU A 20 9.54 -0.40 -11.30
N ILE A 21 10.67 0.33 -11.27
CA ILE A 21 11.11 1.09 -10.10
C ILE A 21 10.12 2.22 -9.82
N GLU A 22 9.68 2.91 -10.88
CA GLU A 22 8.70 3.99 -10.77
C GLU A 22 7.35 3.48 -10.25
N LEU A 23 6.88 2.35 -10.77
CA LEU A 23 5.70 1.64 -10.26
C LEU A 23 5.84 1.28 -8.78
N ALA A 24 6.96 0.66 -8.39
CA ALA A 24 7.19 0.23 -7.01
C ALA A 24 7.28 1.42 -6.05
N GLY A 25 7.97 2.50 -6.45
CA GLY A 25 8.08 3.73 -5.68
C GLY A 25 6.74 4.43 -5.51
N PHE A 26 5.95 4.56 -6.59
CA PHE A 26 4.60 5.11 -6.55
C PHE A 26 3.68 4.28 -5.66
N ALA A 27 3.74 2.95 -5.76
CA ALA A 27 2.96 2.04 -4.94
C ALA A 27 3.29 2.16 -3.45
N PHE A 28 4.57 2.27 -3.11
CA PHE A 28 5.00 2.46 -1.73
C PHE A 28 4.52 3.79 -1.15
N ALA A 29 4.68 4.89 -1.89
CA ALA A 29 4.22 6.21 -1.46
C ALA A 29 2.70 6.26 -1.26
N PHE A 30 1.92 5.63 -2.15
CA PHE A 30 0.48 5.57 -2.03
C PHE A 30 0.01 4.74 -0.81
N ILE A 31 0.62 3.58 -0.57
CA ILE A 31 0.31 2.75 0.59
C ILE A 31 0.70 3.47 1.89
N ALA A 32 1.84 4.17 1.90
CA ALA A 32 2.27 4.98 3.04
C ALA A 32 1.28 6.11 3.34
N ALA A 33 0.84 6.85 2.31
CA ALA A 33 -0.18 7.90 2.45
C ALA A 33 -1.51 7.35 3.00
N LEU A 34 -1.97 6.20 2.49
CA LEU A 34 -3.17 5.53 3.01
C LEU A 34 -3.01 5.04 4.45
N ALA A 35 -1.85 4.48 4.80
CA ALA A 35 -1.58 4.00 6.16
C ALA A 35 -1.57 5.14 7.17
N VAL A 36 -0.89 6.25 6.85
CA VAL A 36 -0.85 7.44 7.71
C VAL A 36 -2.22 8.10 7.78
N GLY A 37 -2.96 8.16 6.68
CA GLY A 37 -4.35 8.61 6.65
C GLY A 37 -5.26 7.74 7.52
N ALA A 38 -5.11 6.41 7.49
CA ALA A 38 -5.86 5.48 8.33
C ALA A 38 -5.53 5.64 9.82
N LEU A 39 -4.25 5.84 10.17
CA LEU A 39 -3.81 6.13 11.54
C LEU A 39 -4.40 7.44 12.06
N LEU A 40 -4.38 8.50 11.24
CA LEU A 40 -5.02 9.78 11.55
C LEU A 40 -6.54 9.62 11.72
N TYR A 41 -7.19 8.88 10.83
CA TYR A 41 -8.63 8.61 10.89
C TYR A 41 -9.03 7.84 12.15
N MET A 42 -8.29 6.78 12.50
CA MET A 42 -8.50 6.04 13.76
C MET A 42 -8.33 6.94 14.97
N ARG A 43 -7.33 7.83 14.96
CA ARG A 43 -7.09 8.76 16.07
C ARG A 43 -8.20 9.79 16.23
N TYR A 44 -8.86 10.19 15.15
CA TYR A 44 -10.03 11.07 15.18
C TYR A 44 -11.28 10.34 15.69
N LYS A 45 -11.48 9.09 15.28
CA LYS A 45 -12.69 8.31 15.60
C LYS A 45 -12.70 7.78 17.04
N GLU A 46 -11.54 7.40 17.58
CA GLU A 46 -11.43 6.78 18.91
C GLU A 46 -10.29 7.39 19.74
N PRO A 47 -10.43 8.64 20.22
CA PRO A 47 -9.40 9.29 21.04
C PRO A 47 -9.25 8.69 22.45
N ASN A 48 -10.21 7.86 22.88
CA ASN A 48 -10.30 7.29 24.23
C ASN A 48 -9.90 5.80 24.31
N LEU A 49 -9.40 5.20 23.23
CA LEU A 49 -8.78 3.88 23.32
C LEU A 49 -7.47 4.03 24.12
N LYS A 50 -7.49 3.59 25.38
CA LYS A 50 -6.29 3.35 26.19
C LYS A 50 -5.49 2.23 25.52
N THR A 51 -4.74 2.56 24.49
CA THR A 51 -3.75 1.66 23.91
C THR A 51 -2.78 1.28 25.01
N SER A 52 -2.71 -0.01 25.33
CA SER A 52 -1.76 -0.64 26.27
C SER A 52 -0.27 -0.50 25.86
N PHE A 53 0.06 0.44 24.97
CA PHE A 53 1.40 0.89 24.62
C PHE A 53 1.83 2.15 25.38
N GLN A 54 0.93 2.77 26.15
CA GLN A 54 1.26 3.98 26.92
C GLN A 54 2.22 3.74 28.11
N VAL A 55 2.47 2.50 28.52
CA VAL A 55 3.29 2.20 29.71
C VAL A 55 4.76 1.87 29.42
N HIS A 56 5.16 1.67 28.16
CA HIS A 56 6.57 1.40 27.80
C HIS A 56 7.09 2.22 26.61
N LEU A 57 6.44 3.35 26.31
CA LEU A 57 6.90 4.34 25.33
C LEU A 57 6.84 5.75 25.92
N SER A 58 7.16 5.85 27.21
CA SER A 58 7.40 7.08 27.98
C SER A 58 8.68 7.83 27.53
N SER A 59 9.27 7.46 26.40
CA SER A 59 10.47 8.10 25.84
C SER A 59 10.22 8.43 24.37
N THR A 60 9.94 9.71 24.12
CA THR A 60 10.29 10.44 22.88
C THR A 60 9.35 10.39 21.67
N PHE A 61 8.50 9.37 21.46
CA PHE A 61 7.70 9.31 20.22
C PHE A 61 6.17 9.46 20.36
N ALA A 62 5.56 9.15 21.51
CA ALA A 62 4.09 9.02 21.61
C ALA A 62 3.30 10.33 21.72
N SER A 63 3.94 11.45 22.06
CA SER A 63 3.39 12.78 21.79
C SER A 63 3.78 13.19 20.38
N LEU A 64 3.43 12.42 19.34
CA LEU A 64 3.54 12.93 17.97
C LEU A 64 2.62 14.14 17.90
N PRO A 65 3.15 15.38 17.82
CA PRO A 65 2.31 16.51 17.47
C PRO A 65 1.63 16.10 16.18
N ILE A 66 0.30 16.18 16.13
CA ILE A 66 -0.53 15.82 14.98
C ILE A 66 -0.01 16.45 13.67
N PHE A 67 0.76 17.53 13.79
CA PHE A 67 1.61 18.12 12.77
C PHE A 67 2.51 17.15 12.00
N PHE A 68 3.23 16.23 12.65
CA PHE A 68 4.22 15.38 11.98
C PHE A 68 3.59 14.36 11.01
N PRO A 69 2.54 13.60 11.40
CA PRO A 69 1.79 12.77 10.46
C PRO A 69 1.14 13.56 9.32
N ILE A 70 0.63 14.76 9.59
CA ILE A 70 -0.01 15.61 8.58
C ILE A 70 1.02 16.14 7.58
N LEU A 71 2.18 16.58 8.05
CA LEU A 71 3.27 17.03 7.20
C LEU A 71 3.79 15.88 6.33
N PHE A 72 3.95 14.69 6.90
CA PHE A 72 4.37 13.49 6.18
C PHE A 72 3.37 13.11 5.09
N LEU A 73 2.07 13.08 5.42
CA LEU A 73 1.01 12.83 4.44
C LEU A 73 0.99 13.90 3.34
N GLY A 74 1.23 15.17 3.69
CA GLY A 74 1.39 16.26 2.73
C GLY A 74 2.58 16.03 1.78
N CYS A 75 3.74 15.66 2.31
CA CYS A 75 4.91 15.32 1.50
C CYS A 75 4.66 14.13 0.58
N ASP A 76 4.03 13.05 1.07
CA ASP A 76 3.68 11.89 0.24
C ASP A 76 2.75 12.28 -0.90
N LEU A 77 1.70 13.08 -0.62
CA LEU A 77 0.80 13.58 -1.65
C LEU A 77 1.52 14.46 -2.67
N LEU A 78 2.43 15.33 -2.23
CA LEU A 78 3.24 16.14 -3.14
C LEU A 78 4.12 15.27 -4.03
N ILE A 79 4.78 14.24 -3.47
CA ILE A 79 5.59 13.29 -4.23
C ILE A 79 4.72 12.57 -5.27
N LEU A 80 3.52 12.12 -4.90
CA LEU A 80 2.60 11.46 -5.83
C LEU A 80 2.20 12.40 -6.99
N VAL A 81 1.85 13.66 -6.69
CA VAL A 81 1.49 14.66 -7.70
C VAL A 81 2.68 14.98 -8.61
N LEU A 82 3.87 15.16 -8.04
CA LEU A 82 5.09 15.40 -8.82
C LEU A 82 5.43 14.21 -9.73
N THR A 83 5.23 12.98 -9.24
CA THR A 83 5.45 11.76 -10.03
C THR A 83 4.47 11.69 -11.21
N ILE A 84 3.19 12.02 -10.99
CA ILE A 84 2.19 12.12 -12.07
C ILE A 84 2.59 13.18 -13.10
N TYR A 85 3.13 14.32 -12.64
CA TYR A 85 3.53 15.43 -13.51
C TYR A 85 4.76 15.10 -14.38
N GLN A 86 5.76 14.42 -13.80
CA GLN A 86 6.99 14.04 -14.50
C GLN A 86 6.72 13.00 -15.60
N GLN A 87 5.94 11.96 -15.29
CA GLN A 87 5.73 10.81 -16.17
C GLN A 87 4.26 10.37 -16.14
N PRO A 88 3.37 11.09 -16.85
CA PRO A 88 1.93 10.84 -16.78
C PRO A 88 1.52 9.49 -17.36
N ARG A 89 2.28 8.93 -18.33
CA ARG A 89 1.98 7.61 -18.92
C ARG A 89 2.21 6.47 -17.94
N GLU A 90 3.38 6.44 -17.31
CA GLU A 90 3.76 5.41 -16.34
C GLU A 90 2.92 5.52 -15.06
N SER A 91 2.69 6.74 -14.58
CA SER A 91 1.84 6.96 -13.42
C SER A 91 0.39 6.50 -13.65
N LEU A 92 -0.15 6.69 -14.87
CA LEU A 92 -1.50 6.22 -15.21
C LEU A 92 -1.60 4.70 -15.20
N SER A 93 -0.57 3.97 -15.66
CA SER A 93 -0.53 2.51 -15.49
C SER A 93 -0.47 2.09 -14.03
N ASN A 94 0.25 2.83 -13.18
CA ASN A 94 0.34 2.56 -11.75
C ASN A 94 -1.02 2.70 -11.06
N VAL A 95 -1.77 3.76 -11.40
CA VAL A 95 -3.12 3.99 -10.89
C VAL A 95 -4.09 2.91 -11.37
N ILE A 96 -4.02 2.50 -12.63
CA ILE A 96 -4.84 1.40 -13.16
C ILE A 96 -4.54 0.10 -12.40
N LEU A 97 -3.27 -0.23 -12.17
CA LEU A 97 -2.88 -1.42 -11.41
C LEU A 97 -3.42 -1.41 -9.97
N MET A 98 -3.38 -0.26 -9.29
CA MET A 98 -4.02 -0.11 -7.98
C MET A 98 -5.53 -0.28 -8.03
N LEU A 99 -6.18 0.30 -9.04
CA LEU A 99 -7.62 0.14 -9.24
C LEU A 99 -8.00 -1.30 -9.53
N VAL A 100 -7.15 -2.06 -10.22
CA VAL A 100 -7.33 -3.50 -10.49
C VAL A 100 -7.20 -4.35 -9.22
N ALA A 101 -6.44 -3.89 -8.22
CA ALA A 101 -6.35 -4.59 -6.93
C ALA A 101 -7.69 -4.61 -6.17
N LEU A 102 -8.52 -3.57 -6.31
CA LEU A 102 -9.84 -3.48 -5.66
C LEU A 102 -10.85 -4.55 -6.14
N PRO A 103 -11.12 -4.72 -7.46
CA PRO A 103 -12.02 -5.77 -7.95
C PRO A 103 -11.43 -7.16 -7.74
N ILE A 104 -10.10 -7.34 -7.75
CA ILE A 104 -9.48 -8.62 -7.38
C ILE A 104 -9.79 -8.96 -5.92
N TYR A 105 -9.64 -8.01 -4.99
CA TYR A 105 -10.02 -8.22 -3.59
C TYR A 105 -11.51 -8.57 -3.47
N TRP A 106 -12.37 -7.85 -4.20
CA TRP A 106 -13.80 -8.11 -4.18
C TRP A 106 -14.16 -9.51 -4.69
N PHE A 107 -13.59 -9.92 -5.82
CA PHE A 107 -13.77 -11.24 -6.43
C PHE A 107 -13.17 -12.37 -5.58
N GLY A 108 -12.02 -12.13 -4.95
CA GLY A 108 -11.33 -13.13 -4.13
C GLY A 108 -12.00 -13.35 -2.77
N VAL A 109 -12.36 -12.27 -2.07
CA VAL A 109 -12.76 -12.30 -0.66
C VAL A 109 -14.28 -12.16 -0.47
N SER A 110 -14.95 -11.31 -1.26
CA SER A 110 -16.40 -11.07 -1.12
C SER A 110 -17.26 -12.12 -1.84
N TRP A 111 -16.66 -12.92 -2.72
CA TRP A 111 -17.32 -14.05 -3.36
C TRP A 111 -17.60 -15.17 -2.35
N LYS A 112 -18.73 -15.08 -1.65
CA LYS A 112 -19.22 -16.11 -0.70
C LYS A 112 -19.67 -17.41 -1.38
N ASN A 113 -20.09 -17.36 -2.64
CA ASN A 113 -20.65 -18.52 -3.35
C ASN A 113 -19.62 -19.16 -4.31
N LYS A 114 -18.46 -19.58 -3.78
CA LYS A 114 -17.41 -20.17 -4.64
C LYS A 114 -17.88 -21.50 -5.24
N PRO A 115 -17.70 -21.75 -6.55
CA PRO A 115 -17.96 -23.06 -7.14
C PRO A 115 -17.04 -24.11 -6.53
N LYS A 116 -17.56 -25.32 -6.29
CA LYS A 116 -16.88 -26.43 -5.57
C LYS A 116 -15.48 -26.78 -6.12
N SER A 117 -15.20 -26.47 -7.38
CA SER A 117 -13.88 -26.67 -8.02
C SER A 117 -12.78 -25.77 -7.45
N PHE A 118 -13.08 -24.52 -7.07
CA PHE A 118 -12.08 -23.60 -6.48
C PHE A 118 -11.74 -23.96 -5.03
N GLN A 119 -12.72 -24.46 -4.27
CA GLN A 119 -12.46 -24.97 -2.91
C GLN A 119 -11.56 -26.21 -2.94
N LYS A 120 -11.71 -27.10 -3.93
CA LYS A 120 -10.84 -28.28 -4.08
C LYS A 120 -9.38 -27.95 -4.42
N PHE A 121 -9.10 -26.79 -5.03
CA PHE A 121 -7.74 -26.37 -5.38
C PHE A 121 -7.00 -25.66 -4.24
N ILE A 122 -7.71 -24.99 -3.33
CA ILE A 122 -7.11 -24.25 -2.21
C ILE A 122 -6.93 -25.16 -0.97
N CYS A 123 -7.77 -26.18 -0.81
CA CYS A 123 -7.68 -27.15 0.30
C CYS A 123 -6.78 -28.37 0.02
N LYS A 124 -5.82 -28.27 -0.91
CA LYS A 124 -4.79 -29.28 -1.14
C LYS A 124 -3.41 -28.65 -1.01
#